data_AF-A0A9Q3FSL6-F1
#
_entry.id   AF-A0A9Q3FSL6-F1
#
_cell.length_a   1.000
_cell.length_b   1.000
_cell.length_c   1.000
_cell.angle_alpha   90.00
_cell.angle_beta   90.00
_cell.angle_gamma   90.00
#
_symmetry.space_group_name_H-M   'P 1'
#
loop_
_entity.id
_entity.type
_entity.pdbx_description
1 polymer ?
#
loop_
_entity_poly.entity_id
_entity_poly.type
_entity_poly.pdbx_seq_one_letter_code
_entity_poly.pdbx_strand_id
1 'polypeptide(L)'
;MVNNLEYFQSIEMKKQEIELADGSVIESLGHGTIQLKCKNIILTFSNTLYIPSIATNLISMATFLKTHHIIKILNMDKFEVIDQEIKQIVTGSIASGNLNLYYSPKELSVSTAPRNLITLHQAAGHPSLEYFCKMFPNQNIPQLHCITCST
;
A
#
# COMPACT_ATOMS: atom_id res chain seq x y z
N MET A 1 -0.93 3.45 2.05
CA MET A 1 -0.51 4.45 3.03
C MET A 1 0.49 5.36 2.33
N VAL A 2 0.18 6.64 2.17
CA VAL A 2 1.07 7.58 1.47
C VAL A 2 2.33 7.79 2.31
N ASN A 3 3.51 7.80 1.68
CA ASN A 3 4.79 8.06 2.35
C ASN A 3 4.83 9.54 2.77
N ASN A 4 4.31 9.84 3.97
CA ASN A 4 4.16 11.19 4.51
C ASN A 4 4.98 11.32 5.81
N LEU A 5 5.70 12.43 5.92
CA LEU A 5 6.51 12.80 7.09
C LEU A 5 5.72 12.81 8.39
N GLU A 6 4.42 13.12 8.36
CA GLU A 6 3.55 13.19 9.54
C GLU A 6 3.45 11.87 10.32
N TYR A 7 3.77 10.74 9.69
CA TYR A 7 3.79 9.43 10.36
C TYR A 7 5.09 9.15 11.13
N PHE A 8 6.14 9.94 10.91
CA PHE A 8 7.41 9.80 11.61
C PHE A 8 7.37 10.53 12.96
N GLN A 9 7.61 9.79 14.05
CA GLN A 9 7.77 10.39 15.38
C GLN A 9 9.14 11.04 15.56
N SER A 10 10.14 10.45 14.92
CA SER A 10 11.49 10.97 14.82
C SER A 10 12.00 10.69 13.42
N ILE A 11 12.63 11.67 12.81
CA ILE A 11 13.26 11.53 11.50
C ILE A 11 14.58 12.30 11.49
N GLU A 12 15.60 11.67 10.94
CA GLU A 12 16.84 12.31 10.54
C GLU A 12 16.79 12.50 9.02
N MET A 13 16.87 13.76 8.57
CA MET A 13 16.90 14.10 7.15
C MET A 13 18.30 13.82 6.61
N LYS A 14 18.43 12.73 5.87
CA LYS A 14 19.67 12.28 5.26
C LYS A 14 19.35 11.64 3.92
N LYS A 15 19.88 12.24 2.85
CA LYS A 15 19.73 11.72 1.50
C LYS A 15 20.53 10.43 1.32
N GLN A 16 19.89 9.44 0.74
CA GLN A 16 20.50 8.16 0.41
C GLN A 16 19.88 7.61 -0.87
N GLU A 17 20.72 7.13 -1.78
CA GLU A 17 20.29 6.41 -2.97
C GLU A 17 20.12 4.91 -2.67
N ILE A 18 19.08 4.32 -3.23
CA ILE A 18 18.73 2.91 -3.07
C ILE A 18 18.54 2.32 -4.45
N GLU A 19 19.39 1.37 -4.80
CA GLU A 19 19.27 0.60 -6.03
C GLU A 19 18.22 -0.51 -5.85
N LEU A 20 17.27 -0.56 -6.77
CA LEU A 20 16.21 -1.55 -6.81
C LEU A 20 16.64 -2.79 -7.62
N ALA A 21 15.88 -3.87 -7.48
CA ALA A 21 16.19 -5.15 -8.12
C ALA A 21 16.16 -5.09 -9.67
N ASP A 22 15.49 -4.09 -10.25
CA ASP A 22 15.47 -3.84 -11.69
C ASP A 22 16.63 -2.92 -12.16
N GLY A 23 17.55 -2.55 -11.26
CA GLY A 23 18.68 -1.65 -11.51
C GLY A 23 18.30 -0.17 -11.52
N SER A 24 17.02 0.18 -11.30
CA SER A 24 16.62 1.58 -11.12
C SER A 24 17.04 2.09 -9.74
N VAL A 25 17.17 3.42 -9.60
CA VAL A 25 17.58 4.05 -8.35
C VAL A 25 16.46 4.94 -7.83
N ILE A 26 16.15 4.81 -6.54
CA ILE A 26 15.23 5.69 -5.83
C ILE A 26 15.97 6.46 -4.73
N GLU A 27 15.56 7.70 -4.48
CA GLU A 27 16.14 8.55 -3.44
C GLU A 27 15.29 8.49 -2.15
N SER A 28 15.91 8.10 -1.04
CA SER A 28 15.39 8.37 0.30
C SER A 28 15.87 9.72 0.79
N LEU A 29 14.98 10.51 1.36
CA LEU A 29 15.27 11.84 1.90
C LEU A 29 15.57 11.83 3.41
N GLY A 30 15.31 10.71 4.08
CA GLY A 30 15.55 10.58 5.50
C GLY A 30 15.16 9.21 6.03
N HIS A 31 15.48 8.97 7.28
CA HIS A 31 15.17 7.72 7.96
C HIS A 31 14.78 7.98 9.41
N GLY A 32 13.95 7.11 9.97
CA GLY A 32 13.39 7.38 11.28
C GLY A 32 12.48 6.30 11.83
N THR A 33 11.70 6.67 12.84
CA THR A 33 10.77 5.77 13.51
C THR A 33 9.33 6.18 13.23
N ILE A 34 8.54 5.22 12.74
CA ILE A 34 7.10 5.39 12.49
C ILE A 34 6.31 4.61 13.55
N GLN A 35 5.21 5.18 14.03
CA GLN A 35 4.21 4.45 14.80
C GLN A 35 2.87 4.39 14.06
N LEU A 36 2.43 3.18 13.75
CA LEU A 36 1.11 2.92 13.18
C LEU A 36 0.16 2.51 14.29
N LYS A 37 -0.80 3.38 14.60
CA LYS A 37 -1.91 3.06 15.51
C LYS A 37 -2.93 2.20 14.79
N CYS A 38 -2.88 0.89 15.02
CA CYS A 38 -3.91 -0.06 14.62
C CYS A 38 -4.99 -0.13 15.71
N LYS A 39 -6.15 -0.73 15.40
CA LYS A 39 -7.33 -0.75 16.30
C LYS A 39 -7.02 -1.12 17.76
N ASN A 40 -6.18 -2.15 17.96
CA ASN A 40 -5.89 -2.71 19.29
C ASN A 40 -4.39 -2.75 19.61
N ILE A 41 -3.54 -2.18 18.76
CA ILE A 41 -2.08 -2.23 18.93
C ILE A 41 -1.40 -1.05 18.24
N ILE A 42 -0.27 -0.62 18.79
CA ILE A 42 0.63 0.35 18.15
C ILE A 42 1.82 -0.42 17.59
N LEU A 43 1.96 -0.42 16.26
CA LEU A 43 3.11 -0.98 15.59
C LEU A 43 4.20 0.08 15.49
N THR A 44 5.37 -0.19 16.05
CA THR A 44 6.53 0.71 15.97
C THR A 44 7.55 0.13 15.00
N PHE A 45 7.87 0.90 13.96
CA PHE A 45 8.87 0.54 12.95
C PHE A 45 10.07 1.46 13.08
N SER A 46 11.21 0.92 13.51
CA SER A 46 12.50 1.61 13.51
C SER A 46 13.19 1.47 12.16
N ASN A 47 14.13 2.38 11.86
CA ASN A 47 14.90 2.41 10.62
C ASN A 47 14.02 2.43 9.35
N THR A 48 12.91 3.15 9.41
CA THR A 48 12.01 3.32 8.26
C THR A 48 12.54 4.42 7.34
N LEU A 49 12.51 4.19 6.03
CA LEU A 49 12.98 5.14 5.03
C LEU A 49 11.84 6.05 4.56
N TYR A 50 12.11 7.35 4.52
CA TYR A 50 11.24 8.35 3.90
C TYR A 50 11.62 8.49 2.43
N ILE A 51 10.71 8.12 1.54
CA ILE A 51 10.90 8.08 0.08
C ILE A 51 9.62 8.67 -0.52
N PRO A 52 9.54 10.00 -0.75
CA PRO A 52 8.30 10.63 -1.21
C PRO A 52 7.90 10.23 -2.64
N SER A 53 8.83 9.71 -3.43
CA SER A 53 8.56 9.24 -4.79
C SER A 53 7.71 7.96 -4.82
N ILE A 54 7.60 7.21 -3.72
CA ILE A 54 6.72 6.04 -3.64
C ILE A 54 5.36 6.41 -3.05
N ALA A 55 4.31 6.07 -3.79
CA ALA A 55 2.93 6.35 -3.39
C ALA A 55 2.46 5.53 -2.19
N THR A 56 3.15 4.43 -1.89
CA THR A 56 2.79 3.49 -0.81
C THR A 56 3.99 3.15 0.06
N ASN A 57 3.76 3.06 1.37
CA ASN A 57 4.74 2.49 2.29
C ASN A 57 4.87 0.99 2.09
N LEU A 58 6.10 0.51 2.03
CA LEU A 58 6.44 -0.91 1.94
C LEU A 58 6.98 -1.38 3.29
N ILE A 59 6.40 -2.45 3.81
CA ILE A 59 6.89 -3.11 5.02
C ILE A 59 7.40 -4.48 4.60
N SER A 60 8.68 -4.75 4.86
CA SER A 60 9.26 -6.05 4.54
C SER A 60 8.59 -7.16 5.36
N MET A 61 8.14 -8.21 4.68
CA MET A 61 7.58 -9.41 5.31
C MET A 61 8.55 -10.03 6.34
N ALA A 62 9.86 -9.95 6.07
CA ALA A 62 10.89 -10.45 6.98
C ALA A 62 10.87 -9.75 8.35
N THR A 63 10.36 -8.51 8.42
CA THR A 63 10.21 -7.76 9.67
C THR A 63 9.27 -8.49 10.63
N PHE A 64 8.14 -8.99 10.13
CA PHE A 64 7.19 -9.76 10.94
C PHE A 64 7.77 -11.11 11.36
N LEU A 65 8.45 -11.81 10.45
CA LEU A 65 9.05 -13.11 10.74
C LEU A 65 10.17 -13.03 11.78
N LYS A 66 11.06 -12.02 11.69
CA LYS A 66 12.14 -11.79 12.67
C LYS A 66 11.64 -11.44 14.06
N THR A 67 10.44 -10.89 14.15
CA THR A 67 9.79 -10.52 15.42
C THR A 67 8.86 -11.63 15.93
N HIS A 68 8.98 -12.85 15.39
CA HIS A 68 8.20 -14.03 15.76
C HIS A 68 6.68 -13.89 15.57
N HIS A 69 6.25 -12.98 14.70
CA HIS A 69 4.86 -12.93 14.26
C HIS A 69 4.62 -13.96 13.16
N ILE A 70 3.39 -14.48 13.12
CA ILE A 70 2.97 -15.47 12.13
C ILE A 70 2.05 -14.77 11.13
N ILE A 71 2.34 -14.94 9.84
CA ILE A 71 1.46 -14.49 8.77
C ILE A 71 0.58 -15.68 8.36
N LYS A 72 -0.72 -15.56 8.59
CA LYS A 72 -1.71 -16.56 8.18
C LYS A 72 -2.47 -16.07 6.96
N ILE A 73 -2.62 -16.96 5.99
CA ILE A 73 -3.51 -16.76 4.86
C ILE A 73 -4.87 -17.30 5.27
N LEU A 74 -5.86 -16.41 5.40
CA LEU A 74 -7.20 -16.78 5.86
C LEU A 74 -8.05 -17.31 4.70
N ASN A 75 -8.00 -16.62 3.55
CA ASN A 75 -8.67 -16.95 2.28
C ASN A 75 -7.72 -16.63 1.10
N MET A 76 -8.14 -16.90 -0.15
CA MET A 76 -7.36 -16.58 -1.36
C MET A 76 -6.87 -15.12 -1.45
N ASP A 77 -7.60 -14.19 -0.87
CA ASP A 77 -7.41 -12.74 -1.02
C ASP A 77 -7.12 -12.01 0.29
N LYS A 78 -7.00 -12.73 1.42
CA LYS A 78 -6.86 -12.12 2.76
C LYS A 78 -5.77 -12.77 3.58
N PHE A 79 -5.07 -11.93 4.33
CA PHE A 79 -4.11 -12.37 5.33
C PHE A 79 -4.36 -11.70 6.68
N GLU A 80 -3.82 -12.33 7.71
CA GLU A 80 -3.64 -11.73 9.01
C GLU A 80 -2.22 -11.96 9.50
N VAL A 81 -1.74 -11.03 10.31
CA VAL A 81 -0.56 -11.22 11.14
C VAL A 81 -1.05 -11.40 12.56
N ILE A 82 -0.62 -12.48 13.19
CA ILE A 82 -0.90 -12.80 14.58
C ILE A 82 0.38 -12.80 15.40
N ASP A 83 0.27 -12.53 16.70
CA ASP A 83 1.33 -12.77 17.65
C ASP A 83 1.38 -14.24 18.09
N GLN A 84 2.28 -14.53 19.03
CA GLN A 84 2.46 -15.88 19.61
C GLN A 84 1.26 -16.36 20.42
N GLU A 85 0.42 -15.45 20.91
CA GLU A 85 -0.82 -15.74 21.65
C GLU A 85 -2.03 -15.87 20.71
N ILE A 86 -1.80 -15.90 19.39
CA ILE A 86 -2.83 -16.02 18.34
C ILE A 86 -3.74 -14.76 18.30
N LYS A 87 -3.30 -13.64 18.88
CA LYS A 87 -4.04 -12.39 18.80
C LYS A 87 -3.75 -11.71 17.47
N GLN A 88 -4.81 -11.30 16.79
CA GLN A 88 -4.71 -10.56 15.54
C GLN A 88 -4.11 -9.17 15.77
N ILE A 89 -3.02 -8.89 15.04
CA ILE A 89 -2.24 -7.66 15.12
C ILE A 89 -2.61 -6.72 13.98
N VAL A 90 -2.60 -7.26 12.75
CA VAL A 90 -3.03 -6.54 11.55
C VAL A 90 -3.63 -7.51 10.56
N THR A 91 -4.50 -7.01 9.70
CA THR A 91 -5.10 -7.77 8.60
C THR A 91 -5.04 -6.95 7.32
N GLY A 92 -5.16 -7.61 6.19
CA GLY A 92 -5.04 -6.99 4.89
C GLY A 92 -5.58 -7.85 3.77
N SER A 93 -5.46 -7.34 2.55
CA SER A 93 -5.70 -8.11 1.33
C SER A 93 -4.40 -8.57 0.69
N ILE A 94 -4.51 -9.64 -0.09
CA ILE A 94 -3.48 -10.12 -1.00
C ILE A 94 -3.89 -9.65 -2.40
N ALA A 95 -3.08 -8.82 -3.04
CA ALA A 95 -3.32 -8.41 -4.41
C ALA A 95 -2.00 -8.38 -5.18
N SER A 96 -1.97 -9.08 -6.33
CA SER A 96 -0.79 -9.15 -7.20
C SER A 96 0.49 -9.57 -6.46
N GLY A 97 0.38 -10.55 -5.54
CA GLY A 97 1.51 -11.04 -4.73
C GLY A 97 1.91 -10.12 -3.56
N ASN A 98 1.24 -8.98 -3.38
CA ASN A 98 1.53 -8.03 -2.30
C ASN A 98 0.53 -8.18 -1.14
N LEU A 99 1.05 -8.01 0.08
CA LEU A 99 0.27 -7.96 1.31
C LEU A 99 -0.10 -6.51 1.64
N ASN A 100 -1.32 -6.10 1.29
CA ASN A 100 -1.82 -4.76 1.50
C ASN A 100 -2.50 -4.64 2.86
N LEU A 101 -1.89 -3.91 3.79
CA LEU A 101 -2.44 -3.73 5.14
C LEU A 101 -3.70 -2.85 5.12
N TYR A 102 -4.77 -3.32 5.79
CA TYR A 102 -5.90 -2.48 6.13
C TYR A 102 -5.54 -1.58 7.30
N TYR A 103 -4.93 -0.44 6.96
CA TYR A 103 -4.66 0.64 7.88
C TYR A 103 -5.67 1.77 7.64
N SER A 104 -6.45 2.13 8.66
CA SER A 104 -7.21 3.38 8.66
C SER A 104 -6.43 4.37 9.51
N PRO A 105 -5.68 5.32 8.92
CA PRO A 105 -5.36 6.52 9.65
C PRO A 105 -6.69 7.21 10.01
N LYS A 106 -6.70 7.97 11.11
CA LYS A 106 -7.76 8.96 11.33
C LYS A 106 -7.87 9.79 10.04
N GLU A 107 -9.05 9.78 9.44
CA GLU A 107 -9.42 10.57 8.25
C GLU A 107 -8.69 10.25 6.94
N LEU A 108 -8.89 9.04 6.42
CA LEU A 108 -9.04 8.85 4.98
C LEU A 108 -10.25 7.94 4.72
N SER A 109 -11.44 8.48 5.00
CA SER A 109 -12.67 7.94 4.44
C SER A 109 -12.70 8.30 2.96
N VAL A 110 -12.27 7.39 2.09
CA VAL A 110 -12.70 7.45 0.70
C VAL A 110 -14.17 7.06 0.71
N SER A 111 -15.04 8.06 0.58
CA SER A 111 -16.45 7.85 0.31
C SER A 111 -16.56 6.88 -0.87
N THR A 112 -17.20 5.74 -0.64
CA THR A 112 -17.69 4.87 -1.70
C THR A 112 -18.87 5.56 -2.39
N ALA A 113 -18.59 6.68 -3.06
CA ALA A 113 -19.46 7.25 -4.07
C ALA A 113 -19.41 6.33 -5.30
N PRO A 114 -20.48 6.29 -6.12
CA PRO A 114 -20.57 5.36 -7.25
C PRO A 114 -19.34 5.51 -8.15
N ARG A 115 -18.65 4.39 -8.35
CA ARG A 115 -17.42 4.30 -9.14
C ARG A 115 -17.72 4.61 -10.60
N ASN A 116 -17.56 5.87 -10.99
CA ASN A 116 -17.55 6.24 -12.40
C ASN A 116 -16.39 5.49 -13.09
N LEU A 117 -16.68 4.83 -14.21
CA LEU A 117 -15.72 4.04 -14.98
C LEU A 117 -14.48 4.83 -15.38
N ILE A 118 -14.63 6.13 -15.60
CA ILE A 118 -13.52 7.04 -15.93
C ILE A 118 -12.53 7.12 -14.77
N THR A 119 -13.03 7.23 -13.54
CA THR A 119 -12.18 7.29 -12.33
C THR A 119 -11.46 5.96 -12.10
N LEU A 120 -12.11 4.83 -12.40
CA LEU A 120 -11.48 3.51 -12.35
C LEU A 120 -10.37 3.35 -13.40
N HIS A 121 -10.59 3.84 -14.62
CA HIS A 121 -9.60 3.82 -15.69
C HIS A 121 -8.38 4.68 -15.35
N GLN A 122 -8.59 5.88 -14.79
CA GLN A 122 -7.50 6.74 -14.31
C GLN A 122 -6.72 6.08 -13.17
N ALA A 123 -7.41 5.51 -12.18
CA ALA A 123 -6.77 4.82 -11.06
C ALA A 123 -5.99 3.56 -11.47
N ALA A 124 -6.40 2.91 -12.56
CA ALA A 124 -5.72 1.75 -13.13
C ALA A 124 -4.52 2.11 -14.03
N GLY A 125 -4.17 3.40 -14.15
CA GLY A 125 -3.02 3.86 -14.93
C GLY A 125 -3.29 3.97 -16.43
N HIS A 126 -4.50 4.38 -16.81
CA HIS A 126 -4.91 4.58 -18.21
C HIS A 126 -4.76 3.32 -19.11
N PRO A 127 -5.21 2.13 -18.67
CA PRO A 127 -5.10 0.93 -19.48
C PRO A 127 -5.97 1.02 -20.75
N SER A 128 -5.55 0.32 -21.82
CA SER A 128 -6.38 0.21 -23.04
C SER A 128 -7.77 -0.31 -22.70
N LEU A 129 -8.78 0.05 -23.49
CA LEU A 129 -10.17 -0.37 -23.24
C LEU A 129 -10.28 -1.91 -23.15
N GLU A 130 -9.55 -2.63 -24.01
CA GLU A 130 -9.52 -4.09 -23.98
C GLU A 130 -8.98 -4.64 -22.65
N TYR A 131 -7.88 -4.07 -22.14
CA TYR A 131 -7.29 -4.48 -20.87
C TYR A 131 -8.16 -4.06 -19.68
N PHE A 132 -8.77 -2.88 -19.76
CA PHE A 132 -9.68 -2.37 -18.76
C PHE A 132 -10.94 -3.25 -18.61
N CYS A 133 -11.51 -3.72 -19.73
CA CYS A 133 -12.61 -4.68 -19.71
C CYS A 133 -12.25 -6.02 -19.06
N LYS A 134 -10.99 -6.48 -19.22
CA LYS A 134 -10.49 -7.69 -18.55
C LYS A 134 -10.33 -7.49 -17.04
N MET A 135 -9.98 -6.28 -16.59
CA MET A 135 -9.85 -5.95 -15.17
C MET A 135 -11.19 -5.81 -14.45
N PHE A 136 -12.25 -5.40 -15.16
CA PHE A 136 -13.59 -5.18 -14.60
C PHE A 136 -14.68 -5.92 -15.40
N PRO A 137 -14.65 -7.26 -15.45
CA PRO A 137 -15.50 -8.06 -16.36
C PRO A 137 -17.00 -8.02 -16.02
N ASN A 138 -17.35 -7.61 -14.81
CA ASN A 138 -18.73 -7.53 -14.32
C ASN A 138 -19.36 -6.13 -14.49
N GLN A 139 -18.64 -5.18 -15.10
CA GLN A 139 -19.15 -3.85 -15.36
C GLN A 139 -19.52 -3.71 -16.84
N ASN A 140 -20.68 -3.13 -17.11
CA ASN A 140 -21.08 -2.80 -18.46
C ASN A 140 -20.33 -1.52 -18.84
N ILE A 141 -19.20 -1.65 -19.55
CA ILE A 141 -18.28 -0.55 -19.86
C ILE A 141 -18.64 -0.01 -21.24
N PRO A 142 -19.43 1.09 -21.37
CA PRO A 142 -19.52 1.81 -22.62
C PRO A 142 -18.17 2.43 -22.99
N GLN A 143 -18.04 2.88 -24.24
CA GLN A 143 -16.85 3.58 -24.74
C GLN A 143 -16.33 4.59 -23.72
N LEU A 144 -15.08 4.40 -23.30
CA LEU A 144 -14.46 5.20 -22.26
C LEU A 144 -13.77 6.41 -22.90
N HIS A 145 -14.39 7.58 -22.78
CA HIS A 145 -13.81 8.83 -23.27
C HIS A 145 -12.90 9.44 -22.19
N CYS A 146 -11.60 9.17 -22.28
CA CYS A 146 -10.58 9.76 -21.42
C CYS A 146 -9.80 10.83 -22.19
N ILE A 147 -9.79 12.06 -21.67
CA ILE A 147 -9.09 13.20 -22.28
C ILE A 147 -7.60 12.91 -22.43
N THR A 148 -6.99 12.22 -21.45
CA THR A 148 -5.57 11.84 -21.46
C THR A 148 -5.23 10.74 -22.47
N CYS A 149 -6.19 9.89 -22.82
CA CYS A 149 -5.99 8.78 -23.76
C CYS A 149 -6.39 9.13 -25.20
N SER A 150 -6.85 10.36 -25.43
CA SER A 150 -7.29 10.88 -26.73
C SER A 150 -6.22 11.72 -27.43
N THR A 151 -5.01 11.78 -26.85
CA THR A 151 -3.76 12.33 -27.39
C THR A 151 -2.76 11.20 -27.56
#